data_AF-A0A3D5YZL0-F1
#
_entry.id   AF-A0A3D5YZL0-F1
#
_cell.length_a   1.000
_cell.length_b   1.000
_cell.length_c   1.000
_cell.angle_alpha   90.00
_cell.angle_beta   90.00
_cell.angle_gamma   90.00
#
_symmetry.space_group_name_H-M   'P 1'
#
loop_
_entity.id
_entity.type
_entity.pdbx_description
1 polymer ?
#
loop_
_entity_poly.entity_id
_entity_poly.type
_entity_poly.pdbx_seq_one_letter_code
_entity_poly.pdbx_strand_id
1 'polypeptide(L)' 'MQVNELKKKLIGKIDQSEDTGLLEEMYRLISNEESDLSVYELSEEQIIAVKEGQIQYRSGQFLTDKQADKDIEEWLGK' A
#
# COMPACT_ATOMS: atom_id res chain seq x y z
N MET A 1 3.30 12.07 -25.95
CA MET A 1 2.13 12.81 -25.44
C MET A 1 2.66 13.97 -24.61
N GLN A 2 2.29 15.22 -24.92
CA GLN A 2 2.77 16.37 -24.16
C GLN A 2 2.00 16.52 -22.84
N VAL A 3 2.61 17.12 -21.81
CA VAL A 3 2.01 17.28 -20.47
C VAL A 3 0.63 17.93 -20.53
N ASN A 4 0.46 18.95 -21.37
CA ASN A 4 -0.82 19.64 -21.54
C ASN A 4 -1.91 18.75 -22.17
N GLU A 5 -1.54 17.82 -23.04
CA GLU A 5 -2.48 16.85 -23.63
C GLU A 5 -2.91 15.82 -22.59
N LEU A 6 -1.98 15.38 -21.73
CA LEU A 6 -2.27 14.45 -20.64
C LEU A 6 -3.24 15.05 -19.64
N LYS A 7 -3.02 16.30 -19.21
CA LYS A 7 -3.92 17.02 -18.29
C LYS A 7 -5.34 17.12 -18.84
N LYS A 8 -5.49 17.49 -20.12
CA LYS A 8 -6.82 17.59 -20.77
C LYS A 8 -7.54 16.24 -20.83
N LYS A 9 -6.81 15.16 -21.13
CA LYS A 9 -7.39 13.81 -21.15
C LYS A 9 -7.85 13.35 -19.77
N LEU A 10 -7.07 13.63 -18.72
CA LEU A 10 -7.44 13.30 -17.34
C LEU A 10 -8.69 14.05 -16.89
N ILE A 11 -8.74 15.37 -17.08
CA ILE A 11 -9.92 16.19 -16.76
C ILE A 11 -11.15 15.65 -17.50
N GLY A 12 -11.04 15.40 -18.80
CA GLY A 12 -12.16 14.87 -19.58
C GLY A 12 -12.63 13.49 -19.10
N LYS A 13 -11.73 12.65 -18.55
CA LYS A 13 -12.11 11.35 -17.99
C LYS A 13 -12.80 11.47 -16.64
N ILE A 14 -12.38 12.45 -15.82
CA ILE A 14 -13.02 12.78 -14.53
C ILE A 14 -14.44 13.29 -14.78
N ASP A 15 -14.60 14.25 -15.70
CA ASP A 15 -15.91 14.85 -16.01
C ASP A 15 -16.95 13.85 -16.54
N GLN A 16 -16.48 12.74 -17.13
CA GLN A 16 -17.33 11.68 -17.70
C GLN A 16 -17.57 10.52 -16.73
N SER A 17 -16.93 10.51 -15.57
CA SER A 17 -17.05 9.39 -14.63
C SER A 17 -18.21 9.63 -13.67
N GLU A 18 -19.12 8.66 -13.59
CA GLU A 18 -20.18 8.61 -12.57
C GLU A 18 -19.83 7.60 -11.46
N ASP A 19 -18.70 6.90 -11.58
CA ASP A 19 -18.22 5.95 -10.57
C ASP A 19 -17.53 6.71 -9.43
N THR A 20 -18.24 6.86 -8.33
CA THR A 20 -17.76 7.54 -7.12
C THR A 20 -16.49 6.88 -6.55
N GLY A 21 -16.37 5.55 -6.59
CA GLY A 21 -15.21 4.86 -6.03
C GLY A 21 -13.95 5.13 -6.84
N LEU A 22 -14.07 5.17 -8.17
CA LEU A 22 -12.97 5.57 -9.05
C LEU A 22 -12.54 7.02 -8.79
N LEU A 23 -13.50 7.93 -8.62
CA LEU A 23 -13.22 9.35 -8.37
C LEU A 23 -12.53 9.56 -7.01
N GLU A 24 -12.96 8.86 -5.97
CA GLU A 24 -12.33 8.90 -4.63
C GLU A 24 -10.88 8.41 -4.67
N GLU A 25 -10.62 7.31 -5.39
CA GLU A 25 -9.28 6.76 -5.53
C GLU A 25 -8.35 7.71 -6.31
N MET A 26 -8.86 8.29 -7.41
CA MET A 26 -8.12 9.30 -8.18
C MET A 26 -7.82 10.55 -7.36
N TYR A 27 -8.78 11.01 -6.57
CA TYR A 27 -8.58 12.14 -5.66
C TYR A 27 -7.50 11.81 -4.63
N ARG A 28 -7.54 10.64 -3.99
CA ARG A 28 -6.52 10.22 -3.03
C ARG A 28 -5.12 10.21 -3.66
N LEU A 29 -4.97 9.64 -4.85
CA LEU A 29 -3.68 9.58 -5.54
C LEU A 29 -3.11 10.97 -5.87
N ILE A 30 -3.96 11.89 -6.32
CA ILE A 30 -3.54 13.25 -6.70
C ILE A 30 -3.29 14.12 -5.46
N SER A 31 -4.14 14.03 -4.44
CA SER A 31 -3.97 14.76 -3.17
C SER A 31 -2.76 14.27 -2.37
N ASN A 32 -2.38 13.01 -2.53
CA ASN A 32 -1.17 12.46 -1.91
C ASN A 32 0.12 13.01 -2.53
N GLU A 33 0.13 13.47 -3.79
CA GLU A 33 1.32 14.15 -4.36
C GLU A 33 1.71 15.41 -3.58
N GLU A 34 0.77 16.08 -2.91
CA GLU A 34 1.05 17.27 -2.09
C GLU A 34 1.39 16.95 -0.62
N SER A 35 1.10 15.73 -0.15
CA SER A 35 1.20 15.36 1.27
C SER A 35 2.31 14.35 1.60
N ASP A 36 2.99 13.78 0.59
CA ASP A 36 3.99 12.71 0.81
C ASP A 36 5.40 13.20 1.21
N LEU A 37 5.46 14.22 2.07
CA LEU A 37 6.64 14.52 2.90
C LEU A 37 6.42 14.18 4.38
N SER A 38 5.20 13.82 4.80
CA SER A 38 4.96 13.40 6.18
C SER A 38 5.25 11.92 6.35
N VAL A 39 6.12 11.59 7.32
CA VAL A 39 6.37 10.21 7.76
C VAL A 39 5.04 9.51 8.02
N TYR A 40 4.83 8.32 7.42
CA TYR A 40 3.63 7.53 7.64
C TYR A 40 3.45 7.21 9.13
N GLU A 41 2.38 7.70 9.72
CA GLU A 41 2.04 7.44 11.12
C GLU A 41 1.31 6.10 11.23
N LEU A 42 1.92 5.17 11.97
CA LEU A 42 1.32 3.87 12.26
C LEU A 42 0.16 4.02 13.24
N SER A 43 -0.90 3.24 13.05
CA SER A 43 -1.94 3.07 14.07
C SER A 43 -1.40 2.36 15.31
N GLU A 44 -2.09 2.46 16.44
CA GLU A 44 -1.71 1.74 17.67
C GLU A 44 -1.60 0.23 17.45
N GLU A 45 -2.53 -0.36 16.69
CA GLU A 45 -2.51 -1.79 16.34
C GLU A 45 -1.26 -2.15 15.52
N GLN A 46 -0.89 -1.30 14.56
CA GLN A 46 0.32 -1.50 13.76
C GLN A 46 1.59 -1.33 14.60
N ILE A 47 1.63 -0.36 15.53
CA ILE A 47 2.73 -0.18 16.47
C ILE A 47 2.90 -1.42 17.35
N ILE A 48 1.79 -2.00 17.83
CA ILE A 48 1.79 -3.23 18.62
C ILE A 48 2.33 -4.40 17.79
N ALA A 49 1.85 -4.59 16.56
CA ALA A 49 2.31 -5.65 15.68
C ALA A 49 3.81 -5.55 15.37
N VAL A 50 4.32 -4.34 15.14
CA VAL A 50 5.76 -4.10 14.94
C VAL A 50 6.56 -4.45 16.19
N LYS A 51 6.09 -4.03 17.38
CA LYS A 51 6.75 -4.37 18.65
C LYS A 51 6.78 -5.88 18.88
N GLU A 52 5.69 -6.57 18.56
CA GLU A 52 5.61 -8.03 18.65
C GLU A 52 6.66 -8.69 17.74
N GLY A 53 6.72 -8.31 16.47
CA GLY A 53 7.72 -8.85 15.52
C GLY A 53 9.16 -8.60 15.97
N GLN A 54 9.45 -7.43 16.56
CA GLN A 54 10.77 -7.15 17.14
C GLN A 54 11.11 -8.06 18.32
N ILE A 55 10.13 -8.39 19.17
CA ILE A 55 10.29 -9.32 20.29
C ILE A 55 10.52 -10.74 19.75
N GLN A 56 9.70 -11.19 18.80
CA GLN A 56 9.82 -12.51 18.16
C GLN A 56 11.19 -12.71 17.52
N TYR A 57 11.69 -11.71 16.78
CA TYR A 57 13.03 -11.78 16.21
C TYR A 57 14.11 -11.95 17.27
N ARG A 58 14.06 -11.16 18.35
CA ARG A 58 15.04 -11.23 19.46
C ARG A 58 14.95 -12.53 20.26
N SER A 59 13.79 -13.16 20.33
CA SER A 59 13.57 -14.44 21.01
C SER A 59 13.89 -15.65 20.13
N GLY A 60 14.33 -15.44 18.87
CA GLY A 60 14.61 -16.51 17.92
C GLY A 60 13.36 -17.12 17.28
N GLN A 61 12.20 -16.48 17.46
CA GLN A 61 10.93 -16.85 16.83
C GLN A 61 10.83 -16.23 15.43
N PHE A 62 11.81 -16.54 14.58
CA PHE A 62 11.81 -16.16 13.17
C PHE A 62 11.90 -17.40 12.30
N LEU A 63 11.47 -17.27 11.06
CA LEU A 63 11.65 -18.29 10.04
C LEU A 63 12.92 -17.96 9.24
N THR A 64 13.71 -19.00 8.95
CA THR A 64 14.71 -18.92 7.88
C THR A 64 14.00 -18.88 6.54
N ASP A 65 14.68 -18.37 5.50
CA ASP A 65 14.14 -18.33 4.14
C ASP A 65 13.56 -19.70 3.71
N LYS A 66 14.29 -20.78 3.98
CA LYS A 66 13.85 -22.15 3.66
C LYS A 66 12.56 -22.57 4.40
N GLN A 67 12.38 -22.12 5.64
CA GLN A 67 11.16 -22.43 6.41
C GLN A 67 9.99 -21.59 5.90
N ALA A 68 10.22 -20.31 5.60
CA ALA A 68 9.22 -19.44 5.01
C ALA A 68 8.74 -19.95 3.65
N ASP A 69 9.66 -20.38 2.77
CA ASP A 69 9.32 -20.96 1.47
C ASP A 69 8.46 -22.21 1.62
N LYS A 70 8.80 -23.09 2.57
CA LYS A 70 8.02 -24.30 2.86
C LYS A 70 6.61 -23.97 3.35
N ASP A 71 6.47 -23.00 4.24
CA ASP A 71 5.17 -22.58 4.76
C ASP A 71 4.29 -21.99 3.63
N ILE A 72 4.90 -21.23 2.71
CA ILE A 72 4.22 -20.70 1.52
C ILE A 72 3.77 -21.84 0.59
N GLU A 73 4.61 -22.84 0.33
CA GLU A 73 4.24 -24.02 -0.46
C GLU A 73 3.05 -24.77 0.16
N GLU A 74 3.07 -24.97 1.48
CA GLU A 74 1.97 -25.62 2.22
C GLU A 74 0.67 -24.81 2.14
N TRP A 75 0.73 -23.49 2.27
CA TRP A 75 -0.44 -22.61 2.13
C TRP A 75 -1.02 -22.62 0.72
N LEU A 76 -0.16 -22.70 -0.29
CA LEU A 76 -0.55 -22.77 -1.69
C LEU A 76 -0.98 -24.18 -2.13
N GLY A 77 -0.87 -25.19 -1.25
CA GLY A 77 -1.24 -26.58 -1.52
C GLY A 77 -0.42 -27.24 -2.62
N LYS A 78 0.87 -26.86 -2.75
CA LYS A 78 1.79 -27.36 -3.78
C LYS A 78 2.70 -28.46 -3.26
#